data_AF-A0A453LW16-F1
#
_entry.id   AF-A0A453LW16-F1
#
_cell.length_a   1.000
_cell.length_b   1.000
_cell.length_c   1.000
_cell.angle_alpha   90.00
_cell.angle_beta   90.00
_cell.angle_gamma   90.00
#
_symmetry.space_group_name_H-M   'P 1'
#
loop_
_entity.id
_entity.type
_entity.pdbx_description
1 polymer ?
#
loop_
_entity_poly.entity_id
_entity_poly.type
_entity_poly.pdbx_seq_one_letter_code
_entity_poly.pdbx_strand_id
1 'polypeptide(L)'
;LLSCSLFFLAGFLGSLLFTQDPQGQEDVERPLRRERLMEAVWPEMAYGESGEPAPSLIPYQILSWQPRALYFPQFATAEQCENVVKTAKAWLRPSTLALRKGESEETTKGIRTSSGTFLSAEEDPTGALAEIETKIAKATMMPRSHGEPFNVLRYEIGQKYASHYDAFDPAQYGPQKSQRVASFLLYLTDVEEGGETMFPYEVGI
;
A
#
# COMPACT_ATOMS: atom_id res chain seq x y z
N LEU A 1 35.59 31.92 19.17
CA LEU A 1 34.48 31.54 18.26
C LEU A 1 35.09 31.39 16.86
N LEU A 2 35.70 30.23 16.59
CA LEU A 2 35.26 29.24 15.60
C LEU A 2 35.15 29.87 14.20
N SER A 3 36.13 29.82 13.28
CA SER A 3 36.88 28.69 12.72
C SER A 3 36.01 27.48 12.36
N CYS A 4 35.16 27.61 11.33
CA CYS A 4 34.67 26.48 10.53
C CYS A 4 33.91 26.97 9.27
N SER A 5 34.59 27.70 8.38
CA SER A 5 33.97 28.12 7.09
C SER A 5 34.85 27.85 5.86
N LEU A 6 35.80 26.91 5.94
CA LEU A 6 36.76 26.65 4.86
C LEU A 6 36.73 25.24 4.27
N PHE A 7 35.66 24.45 4.45
CA PHE A 7 35.56 23.09 3.89
C PHE A 7 34.58 22.92 2.71
N PHE A 8 34.06 24.00 2.12
CA PHE A 8 33.08 23.88 1.03
C PHE A 8 33.58 24.26 -0.38
N LEU A 9 34.87 24.50 -0.58
CA LEU A 9 35.43 24.91 -1.88
C LEU A 9 36.58 24.05 -2.42
N ALA A 10 36.89 22.92 -1.77
CA ALA A 10 37.91 21.97 -2.26
C ALA A 10 37.34 20.67 -2.85
N GLY A 11 36.01 20.56 -2.99
CA GLY A 11 35.34 19.37 -3.55
C GLY A 11 34.87 19.48 -5.00
N PHE A 12 35.05 20.64 -5.65
CA PHE A 12 34.41 20.93 -6.95
C PHE A 12 35.38 20.92 -8.16
N LEU A 13 36.66 20.56 -7.97
CA LEU A 13 37.68 20.56 -9.04
C LEU A 13 38.37 19.19 -9.25
N GLY A 14 37.89 18.12 -8.62
CA GLY A 14 38.50 16.78 -8.68
C GLY A 14 37.89 15.77 -9.66
N SER A 15 36.76 16.08 -10.30
CA SER A 15 36.00 15.11 -11.11
C SER A 15 36.06 15.35 -12.63
N LEU A 16 36.89 16.28 -13.10
CA LEU A 16 37.03 16.62 -14.53
C LEU A 16 38.16 15.86 -15.27
N LEU A 17 38.72 14.79 -14.71
CA LEU A 17 39.88 14.11 -15.31
C LEU A 17 39.76 12.59 -15.54
N PHE A 18 38.56 12.02 -15.55
CA PHE A 18 38.37 10.69 -16.14
C PHE A 18 37.06 10.61 -16.94
N THR A 19 37.12 11.12 -18.16
CA THR A 19 36.21 10.74 -19.23
C THR A 19 37.00 9.85 -20.20
N GLN A 20 36.77 8.55 -20.11
CA GLN A 20 36.98 7.61 -21.21
C GLN A 20 35.80 6.63 -21.19
N ASP A 21 34.87 6.84 -22.11
CA ASP A 21 34.00 5.81 -22.68
C ASP A 21 34.78 5.28 -23.91
N PRO A 22 34.84 3.97 -24.23
CA PRO A 22 33.65 3.29 -24.74
C PRO A 22 33.55 1.76 -24.49
N GLN A 23 32.30 1.28 -24.57
CA GLN A 23 31.88 -0.09 -24.88
C GLN A 23 31.65 -1.06 -23.71
N GLY A 24 30.36 -1.38 -23.53
CA GLY A 24 29.91 -2.76 -23.38
C GLY A 24 29.89 -3.30 -21.96
N GLN A 25 28.85 -2.98 -21.20
CA GLN A 25 28.13 -3.98 -20.43
C GLN A 25 26.76 -3.42 -20.03
N GLU A 26 25.71 -3.90 -20.68
CA GLU A 26 24.39 -3.86 -20.04
C GLU A 26 24.51 -4.72 -18.78
N ASP A 27 24.57 -4.08 -17.61
CA ASP A 27 24.54 -4.77 -16.31
C ASP A 27 23.14 -5.38 -16.10
N VAL A 28 22.93 -6.53 -16.75
CA VAL A 28 21.87 -7.48 -16.47
C VAL A 28 22.29 -8.32 -15.25
N GLU A 29 22.50 -7.69 -14.10
CA GLU A 29 22.71 -8.36 -12.82
C GLU A 29 21.83 -7.74 -11.72
N ARG A 30 20.52 -7.99 -11.79
CA ARG A 30 19.58 -7.76 -10.66
C ARG A 30 19.01 -9.02 -9.95
N PRO A 31 19.11 -10.28 -10.44
CA PRO A 31 18.55 -11.43 -9.70
C PRO A 31 19.33 -11.79 -8.43
N LEU A 32 20.67 -11.72 -8.48
CA LEU A 32 21.59 -12.24 -7.46
C LEU A 32 21.43 -11.63 -6.06
N ARG A 33 20.80 -10.46 -5.93
CA ARG A 33 20.61 -9.80 -4.63
C ARG A 33 19.40 -10.33 -3.86
N ARG A 34 18.33 -10.73 -4.57
CA ARG A 34 17.09 -11.22 -3.96
C ARG A 34 17.27 -12.63 -3.41
N GLU A 35 17.90 -13.51 -4.18
CA GLU A 35 18.20 -14.89 -3.77
C GLU A 35 19.07 -14.90 -2.51
N ARG A 36 20.12 -14.06 -2.46
CA ARG A 36 20.97 -13.88 -1.28
C ARG A 36 20.22 -13.43 -0.01
N LEU A 37 19.14 -12.66 -0.14
CA LEU A 37 18.33 -12.27 1.02
C LEU A 37 17.43 -13.41 1.51
N MET A 38 16.98 -14.29 0.61
CA MET A 38 16.15 -15.45 0.97
C MET A 38 16.96 -16.56 1.61
N GLU A 39 18.25 -16.68 1.27
CA GLU A 39 19.18 -17.67 1.83
C GLU A 39 19.95 -17.17 3.06
N ALA A 40 19.75 -15.90 3.45
CA ALA A 40 20.44 -15.33 4.59
C ALA A 40 19.98 -16.01 5.89
N VAL A 41 20.94 -16.60 6.61
CA VAL A 41 20.73 -17.10 7.97
C VAL A 41 20.82 -15.92 8.93
N TRP A 42 19.69 -15.56 9.53
CA TRP A 42 19.61 -14.48 10.52
C TRP A 42 19.85 -15.04 11.92
N PRO A 43 20.58 -14.33 12.80
CA PRO A 43 20.75 -14.76 14.18
C PRO A 43 19.41 -14.75 14.91
N GLU A 44 19.16 -15.75 15.76
CA GLU A 44 18.00 -15.77 16.63
C GLU A 44 18.08 -14.64 17.66
N MET A 45 16.95 -13.96 17.87
CA MET A 45 16.81 -12.86 18.82
C MET A 45 15.66 -13.16 19.77
N ALA A 46 15.82 -12.79 21.05
CA ALA A 46 14.70 -12.80 21.99
C ALA A 46 13.61 -11.81 21.53
N TYR A 47 12.35 -12.16 21.76
CA TYR A 47 11.18 -11.39 21.35
C TYR A 47 10.22 -11.19 22.53
N GLY A 48 9.42 -10.12 22.48
CA GLY A 48 8.38 -9.85 23.48
C GLY A 48 7.12 -10.69 23.30
N GLU A 49 6.16 -10.56 24.21
CA GLU A 49 4.88 -11.30 24.16
C GLU A 49 4.13 -11.15 22.82
N SER A 50 4.18 -9.95 22.22
CA SER A 50 3.58 -9.66 20.93
C SER A 50 4.55 -9.77 19.74
N GLY A 51 5.78 -10.23 19.97
CA GLY A 51 6.83 -10.33 18.97
C GLY A 51 6.82 -11.68 18.25
N GLU A 52 7.53 -11.75 17.12
CA GLU A 52 7.65 -12.99 16.35
C GLU A 52 9.02 -13.65 16.57
N PRO A 53 9.08 -15.00 16.56
CA PRO A 53 10.30 -15.74 16.85
C PRO A 53 11.33 -15.70 15.71
N ALA A 54 10.91 -15.28 14.51
CA ALA A 54 11.76 -15.27 13.33
C ALA A 54 11.53 -14.01 12.48
N PRO A 55 12.56 -13.50 11.78
CA PRO A 55 12.40 -12.45 10.80
C PRO A 55 11.46 -12.86 9.65
N SER A 56 10.77 -11.88 9.06
CA SER A 56 9.97 -12.07 7.86
C SER A 56 10.40 -11.08 6.78
N LEU A 57 10.34 -11.49 5.52
CA LEU A 57 10.70 -10.65 4.37
C LEU A 57 9.47 -10.41 3.49
N ILE A 58 9.11 -9.15 3.34
CA ILE A 58 8.03 -8.70 2.46
C ILE A 58 8.65 -7.76 1.43
N PRO A 59 8.83 -8.20 0.16
CA PRO A 59 9.37 -7.33 -0.88
C PRO A 59 8.45 -6.14 -1.14
N TYR A 60 9.03 -4.96 -1.33
CA TYR A 60 8.30 -3.76 -1.71
C TYR A 60 9.14 -2.83 -2.57
N GLN A 61 8.46 -1.96 -3.32
CA GLN A 61 9.02 -0.83 -4.04
C GLN A 61 8.41 0.45 -3.49
N ILE A 62 9.22 1.47 -3.24
CA ILE A 62 8.71 2.81 -2.96
C ILE A 62 8.33 3.45 -4.30
N LEU A 63 7.05 3.76 -4.46
CA LEU A 63 6.54 4.47 -5.63
C LEU A 63 6.69 5.98 -5.45
N SER A 64 6.40 6.47 -4.24
CA SER A 64 6.61 7.87 -3.89
C SER A 64 6.89 8.05 -2.39
N TRP A 65 7.53 9.18 -2.07
CA TRP A 65 7.69 9.72 -0.72
C TRP A 65 6.65 10.79 -0.37
N GLN A 66 5.99 11.44 -1.33
CA GLN A 66 5.07 12.56 -1.07
C GLN A 66 3.86 12.63 -2.03
N PRO A 67 2.78 11.86 -1.77
CA PRO A 67 2.55 11.05 -0.58
C PRO A 67 3.39 9.77 -0.54
N ARG A 68 3.61 9.22 0.67
CA ARG A 68 4.27 7.92 0.80
C ARG A 68 3.38 6.83 0.20
N ALA A 69 3.85 6.24 -0.90
CA ALA A 69 3.17 5.16 -1.61
C ALA A 69 4.15 4.01 -1.83
N LEU A 70 3.75 2.80 -1.46
CA LEU A 70 4.55 1.59 -1.58
C LEU A 70 3.79 0.53 -2.36
N TYR A 71 4.48 -0.14 -3.27
CA TYR A 71 3.98 -1.27 -4.03
C TYR A 71 4.53 -2.58 -3.47
N PHE A 72 3.65 -3.53 -3.18
CA PHE A 72 4.01 -4.85 -2.69
C PHE A 72 3.66 -5.91 -3.75
N PRO A 73 4.63 -6.38 -4.56
CA PRO A 73 4.36 -7.38 -5.60
C PRO A 73 3.98 -8.73 -4.98
N GLN A 74 2.99 -9.41 -5.58
CA GLN A 74 2.56 -10.76 -5.17
C GLN A 74 2.24 -10.84 -3.67
N PHE A 75 1.54 -9.82 -3.16
CA PHE A 75 1.26 -9.71 -1.73
C PHE A 75 0.32 -10.81 -1.23
N ALA A 76 -0.71 -11.16 -2.03
CA ALA A 76 -1.56 -12.32 -1.83
C ALA A 76 -1.38 -13.28 -3.01
N THR A 77 -1.63 -14.58 -2.78
CA THR A 77 -1.64 -15.58 -3.85
C THR A 77 -2.90 -15.45 -4.70
N ALA A 78 -2.86 -15.97 -5.93
CA ALA A 78 -4.04 -16.00 -6.80
C ALA A 78 -5.22 -16.73 -6.12
N GLU A 79 -4.96 -17.85 -5.44
CA GLU A 79 -5.95 -18.61 -4.68
C GLU A 79 -6.58 -17.78 -3.55
N GLN A 80 -5.76 -17.05 -2.78
CA GLN A 80 -6.26 -16.16 -1.74
C GLN A 80 -7.17 -15.08 -2.34
N CYS A 81 -6.75 -14.44 -3.43
CA CYS A 81 -7.56 -13.43 -4.12
C CYS A 81 -8.90 -13.99 -4.64
N GLU A 82 -8.87 -15.17 -5.29
CA GLU A 82 -10.07 -15.84 -5.79
C GLU A 82 -11.05 -16.19 -4.67
N ASN A 83 -10.55 -16.69 -3.53
CA ASN A 83 -11.35 -17.01 -2.36
C ASN A 83 -12.04 -15.76 -1.80
N VAL A 84 -11.31 -14.65 -1.64
CA VAL A 84 -11.89 -13.37 -1.18
C VAL A 84 -12.98 -12.89 -2.14
N VAL A 85 -12.73 -12.92 -3.46
CA VAL A 85 -13.72 -12.53 -4.47
C VAL A 85 -14.97 -13.41 -4.40
N LYS A 86 -14.80 -14.73 -4.27
CA LYS A 86 -15.89 -15.70 -4.17
C LYS A 86 -16.76 -15.45 -2.93
N THR A 87 -16.13 -15.23 -1.77
CA THR A 87 -16.83 -14.94 -0.52
C THR A 87 -17.58 -13.61 -0.61
N ALA A 88 -16.93 -12.56 -1.13
CA ALA A 88 -17.54 -11.23 -1.23
C ALA A 88 -18.74 -11.15 -2.19
N LYS A 89 -18.70 -11.91 -3.30
CA LYS A 89 -19.75 -11.88 -4.36
C LYS A 89 -21.17 -12.07 -3.84
N ALA A 90 -21.36 -12.88 -2.80
CA ALA A 90 -22.68 -13.14 -2.23
C ALA A 90 -23.30 -11.93 -1.50
N TRP A 91 -22.47 -10.95 -1.12
CA TRP A 91 -22.85 -9.85 -0.23
C TRP A 91 -22.74 -8.46 -0.86
N LEU A 92 -22.27 -8.38 -2.12
CA LEU A 92 -22.09 -7.10 -2.82
C LEU A 92 -23.41 -6.33 -2.93
N ARG A 93 -23.36 -5.06 -2.55
CA ARG A 93 -24.45 -4.08 -2.70
C ARG A 93 -23.89 -2.77 -3.24
N PRO A 94 -24.72 -1.88 -3.82
CA PRO A 94 -24.26 -0.54 -4.22
C PRO A 94 -23.51 0.14 -3.07
N SER A 95 -22.31 0.66 -3.34
CA SER A 95 -21.49 1.30 -2.32
C SER A 95 -22.09 2.64 -1.87
N THR A 96 -21.92 2.95 -0.60
CA THR A 96 -22.33 4.24 -0.01
C THR A 96 -21.11 5.11 0.33
N LEU A 97 -21.38 6.37 0.67
CA LEU A 97 -20.41 7.35 1.12
C LEU A 97 -20.70 7.77 2.56
N ALA A 98 -19.65 8.13 3.29
CA ALA A 98 -19.81 8.92 4.50
C ALA A 98 -20.19 10.35 4.09
N LEU A 99 -21.44 10.74 4.35
CA LEU A 99 -21.97 12.04 3.95
C LEU A 99 -21.49 13.13 4.93
N ARG A 100 -21.05 14.27 4.38
CA ARG A 100 -20.75 15.47 5.18
C ARG A 100 -22.05 16.17 5.57
N LYS A 101 -21.96 17.09 6.51
CA LYS A 101 -23.12 17.89 6.94
C LYS A 101 -23.74 18.64 5.75
N GLY A 102 -24.98 18.31 5.42
CA GLY A 102 -25.74 18.92 4.32
C GLY A 102 -25.70 18.12 3.00
N GLU A 103 -24.94 17.04 2.92
CA GLU A 103 -24.96 16.13 1.78
C GLU A 103 -26.06 15.08 1.93
N SER A 104 -26.59 14.65 0.79
CA SER A 104 -27.51 13.52 0.64
C SER A 104 -27.01 12.57 -0.44
N GLU A 105 -27.55 11.35 -0.47
CA GLU A 105 -27.25 10.36 -1.51
C GLU A 105 -27.41 10.96 -2.92
N GLU A 106 -28.49 11.71 -3.16
CA GLU A 106 -28.76 12.33 -4.46
C GLU A 106 -27.69 13.36 -4.85
N THR A 107 -27.25 14.21 -3.90
CA THR A 107 -26.22 15.22 -4.18
C THR A 107 -24.83 14.62 -4.42
N THR A 108 -24.59 13.40 -3.95
CA THR A 108 -23.30 12.71 -4.06
C THR A 108 -23.29 11.62 -5.14
N LYS A 109 -24.38 11.52 -5.91
CA LYS A 109 -24.54 10.51 -6.94
C LYS A 109 -23.42 10.60 -7.98
N GLY A 110 -22.82 9.45 -8.30
CA GLY A 110 -21.75 9.37 -9.30
C GLY A 110 -20.33 9.61 -8.76
N ILE A 111 -20.18 10.02 -7.49
CA ILE A 111 -18.86 10.13 -6.84
C ILE A 111 -18.24 8.75 -6.67
N ARG A 112 -19.01 7.79 -6.16
CA ARG A 112 -18.62 6.38 -6.03
C ARG A 112 -19.72 5.54 -6.66
N THR A 113 -19.36 4.73 -7.64
CA THR A 113 -20.33 3.94 -8.41
C THR A 113 -20.07 2.44 -8.33
N SER A 114 -19.16 2.00 -7.47
CA SER A 114 -18.89 0.58 -7.21
C SER A 114 -20.04 -0.13 -6.50
N SER A 115 -19.97 -1.45 -6.52
CA SER A 115 -20.58 -2.30 -5.50
C SER A 115 -19.53 -2.70 -4.46
N GLY A 116 -19.95 -2.97 -3.22
CA GLY A 116 -19.03 -3.37 -2.16
C GLY A 116 -19.69 -4.13 -1.02
N THR A 117 -18.85 -4.73 -0.19
CA THR A 117 -19.22 -5.37 1.08
C THR A 117 -18.08 -5.26 2.08
N PHE A 118 -18.39 -5.26 3.36
CA PHE A 118 -17.40 -5.43 4.41
C PHE A 118 -17.30 -6.89 4.80
N LEU A 119 -16.07 -7.36 5.02
CA LEU A 119 -15.73 -8.74 5.36
C LEU A 119 -14.65 -8.70 6.44
N SER A 120 -14.93 -9.30 7.59
CA SER A 120 -13.93 -9.57 8.63
C SER A 120 -13.17 -10.87 8.33
N ALA A 121 -12.02 -11.05 8.99
CA ALA A 121 -11.23 -12.27 8.82
C ALA A 121 -12.00 -13.53 9.28
N GLU A 122 -12.87 -13.38 10.28
CA GLU A 122 -13.71 -14.45 10.84
C GLU A 122 -14.84 -14.88 9.90
N GLU A 123 -15.26 -14.01 8.98
CA GLU A 123 -16.32 -14.28 7.99
C GLU A 123 -15.79 -15.01 6.74
N ASP A 124 -14.47 -15.15 6.60
CA ASP A 124 -13.84 -15.90 5.51
C ASP A 124 -13.51 -17.34 5.97
N PRO A 125 -14.29 -18.36 5.56
CA PRO A 125 -14.06 -19.74 5.98
C PRO A 125 -12.76 -20.35 5.42
N THR A 126 -12.13 -19.70 4.43
CA THR A 126 -10.87 -20.18 3.85
C THR A 126 -9.65 -19.77 4.67
N GLY A 127 -9.78 -18.77 5.55
CA GLY A 127 -8.68 -18.19 6.31
C GLY A 127 -7.77 -17.24 5.53
N ALA A 128 -8.04 -17.01 4.23
CA ALA A 128 -7.24 -16.14 3.37
C ALA A 128 -7.17 -14.70 3.92
N LEU A 129 -8.29 -14.13 4.38
CA LEU A 129 -8.30 -12.79 4.96
C LEU A 129 -7.47 -12.70 6.24
N ALA A 130 -7.48 -13.72 7.10
CA ALA A 130 -6.69 -13.73 8.34
C ALA A 130 -5.17 -13.74 8.05
N GLU A 131 -4.75 -14.49 7.04
CA GLU A 131 -3.36 -14.53 6.58
C GLU A 131 -2.93 -13.19 5.95
N ILE A 132 -3.78 -12.63 5.07
CA ILE A 132 -3.57 -11.33 4.44
C ILE A 132 -3.46 -10.25 5.51
N GLU A 133 -4.39 -10.20 6.48
CA GLU A 133 -4.38 -9.21 7.56
C GLU A 133 -3.11 -9.30 8.42
N THR A 134 -2.66 -10.53 8.73
CA THR A 134 -1.39 -10.76 9.44
C THR A 134 -0.21 -10.22 8.64
N LYS A 135 -0.19 -10.42 7.32
CA LYS A 135 0.86 -9.89 6.45
C LYS A 135 0.80 -8.36 6.34
N ILE A 136 -0.40 -7.76 6.32
CA ILE A 136 -0.59 -6.30 6.31
C ILE A 136 -0.05 -5.69 7.61
N ALA A 137 -0.34 -6.32 8.75
CA ALA A 137 0.18 -5.87 10.05
C ALA A 137 1.72 -5.79 10.06
N LYS A 138 2.40 -6.81 9.50
CA LYS A 138 3.86 -6.80 9.35
C LYS A 138 4.34 -5.72 8.38
N ALA A 139 3.70 -5.60 7.22
CA ALA A 139 4.09 -4.64 6.18
C ALA A 139 3.95 -3.18 6.64
N THR A 140 2.95 -2.90 7.47
CA THR A 140 2.64 -1.57 8.00
C THR A 140 3.25 -1.29 9.36
N MET A 141 3.75 -2.33 10.05
CA MET A 141 4.16 -2.30 11.46
C MET A 141 3.03 -1.83 12.40
N MET A 142 1.78 -2.10 12.04
CA MET A 142 0.61 -1.79 12.86
C MET A 142 -0.06 -3.08 13.34
N PRO A 143 -0.48 -3.17 14.61
CA PRO A 143 -1.21 -4.33 15.10
C PRO A 143 -2.52 -4.55 14.34
N ARG A 144 -2.90 -5.82 14.11
CA ARG A 144 -4.17 -6.21 13.46
C ARG A 144 -5.40 -5.52 14.08
N SER A 145 -5.39 -5.31 15.39
CA SER A 145 -6.46 -4.63 16.12
C SER A 145 -6.72 -3.17 15.71
N HIS A 146 -5.82 -2.55 14.92
CA HIS A 146 -6.02 -1.21 14.37
C HIS A 146 -6.63 -1.23 12.96
N GLY A 147 -6.74 -2.41 12.35
CA GLY A 147 -7.41 -2.60 11.07
C GLY A 147 -8.92 -2.50 11.18
N GLU A 148 -9.54 -1.94 10.15
CA GLU A 148 -10.98 -2.06 9.92
C GLU A 148 -11.28 -3.36 9.15
N PRO A 149 -12.52 -3.89 9.18
CA PRO A 149 -12.92 -4.96 8.28
C PRO A 149 -12.60 -4.63 6.82
N PHE A 150 -12.28 -5.64 6.03
CA PHE A 150 -11.94 -5.45 4.61
C PHE A 150 -13.14 -4.89 3.87
N ASN A 151 -12.95 -3.73 3.23
CA ASN A 151 -13.92 -3.16 2.30
C ASN A 151 -13.65 -3.70 0.90
N VAL A 152 -14.32 -4.80 0.52
CA VAL A 152 -14.15 -5.43 -0.79
C VAL A 152 -15.03 -4.70 -1.81
N LEU A 153 -14.41 -4.22 -2.89
CA LEU A 153 -15.07 -3.40 -3.91
C LEU A 153 -15.00 -4.05 -5.28
N ARG A 154 -16.11 -3.95 -6.02
CA ARG A 154 -16.21 -4.37 -7.41
C ARG A 154 -16.65 -3.20 -8.27
N TYR A 155 -15.83 -2.91 -9.28
CA TYR A 155 -16.08 -1.92 -10.32
C TYR A 155 -16.40 -2.65 -11.63
N GLU A 156 -17.51 -2.28 -12.25
CA GLU A 156 -17.85 -2.65 -13.62
C GLU A 156 -17.30 -1.60 -14.60
N ILE A 157 -17.37 -1.89 -15.90
CA ILE A 157 -16.92 -0.97 -16.95
C ILE A 157 -17.61 0.39 -16.78
N GLY A 158 -16.81 1.45 -16.72
CA GLY A 158 -17.28 2.83 -16.53
C GLY A 158 -17.59 3.23 -15.08
N GLN A 159 -17.52 2.31 -14.12
CA GLN A 159 -17.61 2.65 -12.71
C GLN A 159 -16.29 3.24 -12.19
N LYS A 160 -16.37 4.08 -11.17
CA LYS A 160 -15.23 4.82 -10.63
C LYS A 160 -15.47 5.25 -9.19
N TYR A 161 -14.39 5.76 -8.60
CA TYR A 161 -14.46 6.56 -7.39
C TYR A 161 -13.67 7.86 -7.63
N ALA A 162 -14.31 9.01 -7.43
CA ALA A 162 -13.64 10.29 -7.47
C ALA A 162 -12.56 10.40 -6.38
N SER A 163 -11.54 11.23 -6.64
CA SER A 163 -10.45 11.49 -5.70
C SER A 163 -10.99 11.99 -4.35
N HIS A 164 -10.46 11.42 -3.27
CA HIS A 164 -10.86 11.72 -1.90
C HIS A 164 -9.69 11.46 -0.94
N TYR A 165 -9.88 11.82 0.32
CA TYR A 165 -9.00 11.41 1.41
C TYR A 165 -9.65 10.26 2.17
N ASP A 166 -8.86 9.28 2.58
CA ASP A 166 -9.34 8.21 3.45
C ASP A 166 -9.50 8.67 4.91
N ALA A 167 -8.76 9.70 5.31
CA ALA A 167 -8.85 10.32 6.61
C ALA A 167 -10.09 11.23 6.72
N PHE A 168 -10.75 11.20 7.88
CA PHE A 168 -11.93 12.00 8.15
C PHE A 168 -11.54 13.34 8.79
N ASP A 169 -11.61 14.43 8.02
CA ASP A 169 -11.40 15.79 8.53
C ASP A 169 -12.45 16.14 9.62
N PRO A 170 -12.04 16.39 10.87
CA PRO A 170 -12.99 16.71 11.94
C PRO A 170 -13.84 17.97 11.68
N ALA A 171 -13.37 18.90 10.85
CA ALA A 171 -14.14 20.07 10.46
C ALA A 171 -15.34 19.71 9.56
N GLN A 172 -15.23 18.63 8.78
CA GLN A 172 -16.26 18.18 7.83
C GLN A 172 -17.14 17.06 8.40
N TYR A 173 -16.53 16.15 9.17
CA TYR A 173 -17.16 14.93 9.68
C TYR A 173 -17.43 14.95 11.19
N GLY A 174 -17.07 16.03 11.89
CA GLY A 174 -17.18 16.14 13.35
C GLY A 174 -16.03 15.46 14.09
N PRO A 175 -16.01 15.51 15.44
CA PRO A 175 -14.93 14.94 16.23
C PRO A 175 -14.81 13.42 16.03
N GLN A 176 -13.58 12.97 15.72
CA GLN A 176 -13.28 11.55 15.50
C GLN A 176 -12.65 10.93 16.75
N LYS A 177 -13.05 9.70 17.11
CA LYS A 177 -12.46 8.95 18.25
C LYS A 177 -11.09 8.37 17.92
N SER A 178 -10.84 8.08 16.65
CA SER A 178 -9.59 7.59 16.08
C SER A 178 -9.48 8.11 14.63
N GLN A 179 -8.32 7.95 14.00
CA GLN A 179 -8.10 8.41 12.62
C GLN A 179 -7.31 7.37 11.83
N ARG A 180 -7.63 7.25 10.53
CA ARG A 180 -6.85 6.44 9.59
C ARG A 180 -5.53 7.12 9.29
N VAL A 181 -4.44 6.40 9.48
CA VAL A 181 -3.06 6.90 9.26
C VAL A 181 -2.42 6.31 8.00
N ALA A 182 -2.96 5.22 7.48
CA ALA A 182 -2.53 4.53 6.27
C ALA A 182 -3.70 3.73 5.68
N SER A 183 -3.63 3.48 4.38
CA SER A 183 -4.55 2.60 3.65
C SER A 183 -3.75 1.54 2.90
N PHE A 184 -4.25 0.31 2.90
CA PHE A 184 -3.66 -0.80 2.17
C PHE A 184 -4.64 -1.29 1.10
N LEU A 185 -4.32 -1.05 -0.16
CA LEU A 185 -5.15 -1.47 -1.29
C LEU A 185 -4.61 -2.78 -1.85
N LEU A 186 -5.43 -3.83 -1.81
CA LEU A 186 -5.13 -5.14 -2.39
C LEU A 186 -5.95 -5.33 -3.66
N TYR A 187 -5.28 -5.39 -4.81
CA TYR A 187 -5.90 -5.75 -6.08
C TYR A 187 -6.16 -7.26 -6.11
N LEU A 188 -7.43 -7.65 -6.27
CA LEU A 188 -7.86 -9.06 -6.25
C LEU A 188 -7.95 -9.69 -7.64
N THR A 189 -7.97 -8.88 -8.70
CA THR A 189 -8.08 -9.32 -10.08
C THR A 189 -7.30 -8.39 -10.99
N ASP A 190 -6.72 -8.94 -12.05
CA ASP A 190 -6.15 -8.13 -13.13
C ASP A 190 -7.26 -7.42 -13.92
N VAL A 191 -6.97 -6.19 -14.35
CA VAL A 191 -7.87 -5.34 -15.13
C VAL A 191 -7.21 -5.06 -16.48
N GLU A 192 -7.94 -5.31 -17.57
CA GLU A 192 -7.40 -5.17 -18.94
C GLU A 192 -7.07 -3.72 -19.29
N GLU A 193 -7.97 -2.78 -18.95
CA GLU A 193 -7.82 -1.35 -19.22
C GLU A 193 -8.48 -0.51 -18.11
N GLY A 194 -7.79 0.55 -17.68
CA GLY A 194 -8.27 1.48 -16.66
C GLY A 194 -8.26 0.91 -15.23
N GLY A 195 -8.96 1.58 -14.32
CA GLY A 195 -9.10 1.14 -12.93
C GLY A 195 -7.88 1.45 -12.05
N GLU A 196 -6.99 2.33 -12.51
CA GLU A 196 -5.79 2.74 -11.79
C GLU A 196 -6.14 3.49 -10.50
N THR A 197 -5.32 3.27 -9.46
CA THR A 197 -5.32 4.17 -8.29
C THR A 197 -4.40 5.34 -8.57
N MET A 198 -4.98 6.52 -8.78
CA MET A 198 -4.25 7.73 -9.12
C MET A 198 -4.12 8.67 -7.92
N PHE A 199 -2.92 9.23 -7.73
CA PHE A 199 -2.62 10.22 -6.70
C PHE A 199 -2.40 11.60 -7.36
N PRO A 200 -3.43 12.45 -7.47
CA PRO A 200 -3.38 13.66 -8.33
C PRO A 200 -2.40 14.74 -7.85
N TYR A 201 -1.90 14.63 -6.63
CA TYR A 201 -0.94 15.58 -6.05
C TYR A 201 0.50 15.06 -6.07
N GLU A 202 0.71 13.85 -6.58
CA GLU A 202 2.06 13.34 -6.84
C GLU A 202 2.57 13.89 -8.17
N VAL A 203 3.86 14.23 -8.23
CA VAL A 203 4.47 14.72 -9.47
C VAL A 203 5.24 13.57 -10.12
N GLY A 204 4.83 13.17 -11.32
CA GLY A 204 5.59 12.24 -12.16
C GLY A 204 5.16 10.77 -12.10
N ILE A 205 3.95 10.49 -11.59
CA ILE A 205 3.28 9.18 -11.66
C ILE A 205 1.90 9.37 -12.30
#